data_AF-A0A945M704-F1
#
_entry.id   AF-A0A945M704-F1
#
_cell.length_a   1.000
_cell.length_b   1.000
_cell.length_c   1.000
_cell.angle_alpha   90.00
_cell.angle_beta   90.00
_cell.angle_gamma   90.00
#
_symmetry.space_group_name_H-M   'P 1'
#
loop_
_entity.id
_entity.type
_entity.pdbx_description
1 polymer ?
#
loop_
_entity_poly.entity_id
_entity_poly.type
_entity_poly.pdbx_seq_one_letter_code
_entity_poly.pdbx_strand_id
1 'polypeptide(L)'
;MSDCAEAVRRALAYPYDAPGHCYLHGGGEVRPLDAAEIAAATRGRVPILASGSNRAPERLAAKFPALGPAEAIPVTRCRLHGFDAVYSAHFSRYGAIAATLQASPGTVVELAVTWLAEAQLPAMHTSEARGVNYDYARLSGLRIELADGSALDEAFAYIGRRGCLARDGMAVALAEIPAQGRSLPALAQRAVQALARDRLATGLALESFIAENVRAAETRLARTEALAEDAVPFAWPGMAVVAD
;
A
#
# COMPACT_ATOMS: atom_id res chain seq x y z
N MET A 1 23.94 12.37 -9.44
CA MET A 1 23.81 11.02 -8.86
C MET A 1 23.56 10.04 -10.00
N SER A 2 24.14 8.84 -9.99
CA SER A 2 23.88 7.88 -11.07
C SER A 2 22.41 7.44 -11.05
N ASP A 3 21.84 7.12 -12.21
CA ASP A 3 20.47 6.59 -12.36
C ASP A 3 20.23 5.35 -11.45
N CYS A 4 21.28 4.57 -11.21
CA CYS A 4 21.29 3.48 -10.24
C CYS A 4 20.94 3.91 -8.82
N ALA A 5 21.63 4.93 -8.31
CA ALA A 5 21.52 5.35 -6.92
C ALA A 5 20.13 5.95 -6.66
N GLU A 6 19.59 6.66 -7.64
CA GLU A 6 18.26 7.23 -7.59
C GLU A 6 17.16 6.16 -7.58
N ALA A 7 17.28 5.13 -8.43
CA ALA A 7 16.36 4.00 -8.43
C ALA A 7 16.35 3.25 -7.09
N VAL A 8 17.53 3.00 -6.51
CA VAL A 8 17.65 2.35 -5.20
C VAL A 8 17.06 3.22 -4.09
N ARG A 9 17.33 4.53 -4.10
CA ARG A 9 16.76 5.48 -3.15
C ARG A 9 15.24 5.46 -3.21
N ARG A 10 14.66 5.46 -4.41
CA ARG A 10 13.21 5.36 -4.62
C ARG A 10 12.61 4.06 -4.09
N ALA A 11 13.27 2.93 -4.30
CA ALA A 11 12.82 1.63 -3.78
C ALA A 11 12.77 1.60 -2.24
N LEU A 12 13.80 2.19 -1.61
CA LEU A 12 13.96 2.22 -0.16
C LEU A 12 13.09 3.28 0.52
N ALA A 13 12.65 4.31 -0.21
CA ALA A 13 11.77 5.35 0.32
C ALA A 13 10.33 4.87 0.53
N TYR A 14 9.94 3.69 0.02
CA TYR A 14 8.62 3.12 0.25
C TYR A 14 8.33 2.95 1.76
N PRO A 15 7.12 3.24 2.27
CA PRO A 15 5.88 3.61 1.57
C PRO A 15 5.72 5.10 1.23
N TYR A 16 6.82 5.85 1.23
CA TYR A 16 6.91 7.29 1.01
C TYR A 16 6.27 8.12 2.14
N ASP A 17 6.67 9.39 2.19
CA ASP A 17 6.17 10.32 3.19
C ASP A 17 4.70 10.65 2.93
N ALA A 18 3.96 10.69 4.03
CA ALA A 18 2.53 10.95 4.04
C ALA A 18 2.21 11.97 5.14
N PRO A 19 1.35 12.96 4.89
CA PRO A 19 0.93 13.89 5.92
C PRO A 19 0.31 13.16 7.13
N GLY A 20 0.66 13.59 8.35
CA GLY A 20 0.06 13.10 9.60
C GLY A 20 -1.40 13.58 9.83
N HIS A 21 -2.00 14.24 8.84
CA HIS A 21 -3.33 14.82 8.85
C HIS A 21 -4.08 14.47 7.55
N CYS A 22 -5.40 14.63 7.55
CA CYS A 22 -6.21 14.46 6.34
C CYS A 22 -5.91 15.57 5.34
N TYR A 23 -5.97 15.29 4.04
CA TYR A 23 -5.66 16.26 3.01
C TYR A 23 -6.53 16.10 1.76
N LEU A 24 -6.65 17.16 0.97
CA LEU A 24 -7.09 17.08 -0.42
C LEU A 24 -5.88 17.18 -1.34
N HIS A 25 -5.83 16.30 -2.34
CA HIS A 25 -4.85 16.35 -3.42
C HIS A 25 -5.53 16.71 -4.73
N GLY A 26 -5.15 17.83 -5.35
CA GLY A 26 -5.70 18.28 -6.62
C GLY A 26 -5.16 19.64 -7.04
N GLY A 27 -5.20 19.95 -8.33
CA GLY A 27 -4.68 21.21 -8.87
C GLY A 27 -3.18 21.39 -8.71
N GLY A 28 -2.42 20.31 -8.56
CA GLY A 28 -0.97 20.37 -8.24
C GLY A 28 -0.65 20.68 -6.78
N GLU A 29 -1.67 20.81 -5.92
CA GLU A 29 -1.50 21.17 -4.51
C GLU A 29 -1.93 20.05 -3.57
N VAL A 30 -1.46 20.15 -2.32
CA VAL A 30 -1.86 19.33 -1.19
C VAL A 30 -2.29 20.29 -0.10
N ARG A 31 -3.61 20.36 0.17
CA ARG A 31 -4.15 21.18 1.24
C ARG A 31 -4.61 20.32 2.41
N PRO A 32 -4.46 20.76 3.66
CA PRO A 32 -5.15 20.14 4.79
C PRO A 32 -6.66 20.06 4.54
N LEU A 33 -7.26 18.97 5.02
CA LEU A 33 -8.70 18.75 5.03
C LEU A 33 -9.16 18.65 6.48
N ASP A 34 -9.98 19.60 6.92
CA ASP A 34 -10.46 19.62 8.30
C ASP A 34 -11.54 18.56 8.52
N ALA A 35 -11.68 18.08 9.76
CA ALA A 35 -12.66 17.06 10.12
C ALA A 35 -14.10 17.45 9.72
N ALA A 36 -14.46 18.73 9.85
CA ALA A 36 -15.77 19.24 9.47
C ALA A 36 -16.04 19.21 7.94
N GLU A 37 -14.99 19.19 7.12
CA GLU A 37 -15.09 19.12 5.66
C GLU A 37 -15.19 17.67 5.13
N ILE A 38 -14.75 16.68 5.91
CA ILE A 38 -14.62 15.27 5.48
C ILE A 38 -15.94 14.74 4.91
N ALA A 39 -17.04 14.89 5.63
CA ALA A 39 -18.35 14.37 5.19
C ALA A 39 -18.82 14.98 3.85
N ALA A 40 -18.49 16.25 3.59
CA ALA A 40 -18.82 16.90 2.33
C ALA A 40 -17.90 16.45 1.20
N ALA A 41 -16.58 16.40 1.46
CA ALA A 41 -15.57 16.06 0.48
C ALA A 41 -15.66 14.60 -0.01
N THR A 42 -16.08 13.69 0.87
CA THR A 42 -16.11 12.23 0.62
C THR A 42 -17.44 11.71 0.11
N ARG A 43 -18.49 12.54 0.09
CA ARG A 43 -19.84 12.14 -0.32
C ARG A 43 -19.86 11.60 -1.75
N GLY A 44 -20.46 10.42 -1.92
CA GLY A 44 -20.62 9.78 -3.24
C GLY A 44 -19.31 9.25 -3.84
N ARG A 45 -18.24 9.15 -3.04
CA ARG A 45 -16.95 8.62 -3.46
C ARG A 45 -16.73 7.23 -2.92
N VAL A 46 -15.93 6.46 -3.64
CA VAL A 46 -15.52 5.10 -3.29
C VAL A 46 -14.38 5.15 -2.27
N PRO A 47 -14.56 4.62 -1.05
CA PRO A 47 -13.49 4.55 -0.05
C PRO A 47 -12.51 3.44 -0.39
N ILE A 48 -11.23 3.77 -0.61
CA ILE A 48 -10.17 2.80 -0.84
C ILE A 48 -9.11 2.89 0.26
N LEU A 49 -8.89 1.80 0.98
CA LEU A 49 -7.84 1.67 1.98
C LEU A 49 -6.45 1.76 1.33
N ALA A 50 -5.64 2.69 1.82
CA ALA A 50 -4.26 2.89 1.40
C ALA A 50 -3.31 2.30 2.47
N SER A 51 -2.99 1.01 2.34
CA SER A 51 -2.05 0.28 3.22
C SER A 51 -0.58 0.58 2.94
N GLY A 52 -0.28 1.23 1.82
CA GLY A 52 1.07 1.53 1.37
C GLY A 52 1.16 2.88 0.66
N SER A 53 1.83 2.93 -0.48
CA SER A 53 2.16 4.18 -1.20
C SER A 53 0.99 5.10 -1.59
N ASN A 54 -0.27 4.63 -1.57
CA ASN A 54 -1.44 5.42 -1.99
C ASN A 54 -1.82 6.52 -1.00
N ARG A 55 -1.24 6.52 0.19
CA ARG A 55 -1.37 7.59 1.18
C ARG A 55 -0.43 8.78 0.93
N ALA A 56 0.53 8.65 -0.01
CA ALA A 56 1.57 9.65 -0.23
C ALA A 56 1.15 10.60 -1.37
N PRO A 57 1.17 11.93 -1.17
CA PRO A 57 0.75 12.87 -2.20
C PRO A 57 1.56 12.78 -3.50
N GLU A 58 2.88 12.59 -3.41
CA GLU A 58 3.73 12.42 -4.60
C GLU A 58 3.34 11.19 -5.44
N ARG A 59 2.76 10.17 -4.81
CA ARG A 59 2.31 8.95 -5.49
C ARG A 59 0.96 9.15 -6.14
N LEU A 60 0.07 9.94 -5.54
CA LEU A 60 -1.17 10.37 -6.18
C LEU A 60 -0.89 11.31 -7.36
N ALA A 61 0.03 12.26 -7.22
CA ALA A 61 0.43 13.17 -8.28
C ALA A 61 0.95 12.42 -9.52
N ALA A 62 1.76 11.38 -9.31
CA ALA A 62 2.27 10.54 -10.38
C ALA A 62 1.16 9.73 -11.10
N LYS A 63 0.07 9.40 -10.40
CA LYS A 63 -1.08 8.64 -10.96
C LYS A 63 -2.10 9.56 -11.64
N PHE A 64 -2.24 10.78 -11.14
CA PHE A 64 -3.23 11.77 -11.58
C PHE A 64 -2.55 13.10 -11.96
N PRO A 65 -1.68 13.12 -12.99
CA PRO A 65 -0.88 14.31 -13.33
C PRO A 65 -1.72 15.50 -13.81
N ALA A 66 -2.94 15.25 -14.31
CA ALA A 66 -3.85 16.27 -14.84
C ALA A 66 -5.01 16.60 -13.89
N LEU A 67 -4.92 16.24 -12.60
CA LEU A 67 -6.03 16.39 -11.66
C LEU A 67 -6.33 17.86 -11.38
N GLY A 68 -7.51 18.33 -11.80
CA GLY A 68 -7.96 19.69 -11.50
C GLY A 68 -8.38 19.87 -10.03
N PRO A 69 -8.50 21.12 -9.54
CA PRO A 69 -8.98 21.40 -8.18
C PRO A 69 -10.37 20.83 -7.88
N ALA A 70 -11.28 20.85 -8.87
CA ALA A 70 -12.65 20.34 -8.72
C ALA A 70 -12.71 18.80 -8.61
N GLU A 71 -11.68 18.12 -9.10
CA GLU A 71 -11.56 16.66 -9.09
C GLU A 71 -10.69 16.16 -7.94
N ALA A 72 -10.30 17.05 -7.02
CA ALA A 72 -9.39 16.72 -5.93
C ALA A 72 -9.81 15.42 -5.22
N ILE A 73 -8.81 14.63 -4.84
CA ILE A 73 -8.95 13.36 -4.12
C ILE A 73 -8.82 13.65 -2.63
N PRO A 74 -9.89 13.48 -1.84
CA PRO A 74 -9.78 13.47 -0.39
C PRO A 74 -9.01 12.25 0.07
N VAL A 75 -8.12 12.47 1.03
CA VAL A 75 -7.37 11.43 1.71
C VAL A 75 -7.55 11.63 3.21
N THR A 76 -8.27 10.71 3.84
CA THR A 76 -8.58 10.82 5.28
C THR A 76 -7.80 9.79 6.05
N ARG A 77 -7.32 10.14 7.25
CA ARG A 77 -6.77 9.16 8.18
C ARG A 77 -7.85 8.26 8.73
N CYS A 78 -7.46 7.02 9.02
CA CYS A 78 -8.33 6.05 9.67
C CYS A 78 -7.55 5.12 10.59
N ARG A 79 -8.27 4.52 11.54
CA ARG A 79 -7.79 3.38 12.35
C ARG A 79 -8.58 2.15 11.92
N LEU A 80 -7.88 1.13 11.44
CA LEU A 80 -8.48 -0.14 11.04
C LEU A 80 -8.18 -1.18 12.12
N HIS A 81 -9.23 -1.74 12.72
CA HIS A 81 -9.12 -2.74 13.78
C HIS A 81 -9.06 -4.16 13.22
N GLY A 82 -8.23 -5.00 13.83
CA GLY A 82 -8.10 -6.43 13.48
C GLY A 82 -7.25 -6.68 12.24
N PHE A 83 -6.50 -5.69 11.77
CA PHE A 83 -5.64 -5.78 10.59
C PHE A 83 -4.28 -5.11 10.83
N ASP A 84 -3.33 -5.43 9.96
CA ASP A 84 -2.07 -4.72 9.83
C ASP A 84 -1.74 -4.44 8.35
N ALA A 85 -0.89 -3.45 8.12
CA ALA A 85 -0.23 -3.26 6.84
C ALA A 85 1.03 -4.12 6.82
N VAL A 86 1.14 -4.99 5.83
CA VAL A 86 2.22 -5.98 5.71
C VAL A 86 2.85 -5.92 4.33
N TYR A 87 4.05 -6.47 4.17
CA TYR A 87 4.65 -6.61 2.85
C TYR A 87 3.92 -7.68 2.03
N SER A 88 3.60 -7.36 0.77
CA SER A 88 3.21 -8.35 -0.22
C SER A 88 4.44 -9.13 -0.70
N ALA A 89 4.25 -10.39 -1.08
CA ALA A 89 5.30 -11.23 -1.63
C ALA A 89 5.61 -10.91 -3.11
N HIS A 90 5.92 -9.64 -3.42
CA HIS A 90 6.41 -9.25 -4.74
C HIS A 90 7.25 -7.97 -4.72
N PHE A 91 8.05 -7.81 -5.78
CA PHE A 91 8.78 -6.58 -6.06
C PHE A 91 7.99 -5.72 -7.06
N SER A 92 7.78 -4.45 -6.71
CA SER A 92 7.26 -3.44 -7.63
C SER A 92 8.24 -3.16 -8.78
N ARG A 93 7.77 -2.52 -9.85
CA ARG A 93 8.60 -2.10 -10.99
C ARG A 93 9.78 -1.19 -10.58
N TYR A 94 9.61 -0.40 -9.53
CA TYR A 94 10.65 0.48 -8.99
C TYR A 94 11.45 -0.18 -7.85
N GLY A 95 11.39 -1.51 -7.72
CA GLY A 95 12.29 -2.30 -6.87
C GLY A 95 11.89 -2.42 -5.41
N ALA A 96 10.89 -1.68 -4.94
CA ALA A 96 10.35 -1.82 -3.58
C ALA A 96 9.60 -3.14 -3.40
N ILE A 97 9.68 -3.75 -2.21
CA ILE A 97 8.67 -4.71 -1.76
C ILE A 97 7.46 -3.89 -1.30
N ALA A 98 6.32 -4.06 -1.95
CA ALA A 98 5.14 -3.22 -1.73
C ALA A 98 4.26 -3.77 -0.59
N ALA A 99 3.33 -2.97 -0.08
CA ALA A 99 2.44 -3.33 1.01
C ALA A 99 1.11 -3.94 0.52
N THR A 100 0.54 -4.81 1.34
CA THR A 100 -0.86 -5.24 1.28
C THR A 100 -1.44 -5.26 2.71
N LEU A 101 -2.67 -5.73 2.88
CA LEU A 101 -3.29 -5.90 4.19
C LEU A 101 -3.21 -7.35 4.64
N GLN A 102 -3.23 -7.58 5.95
CA GLN A 102 -3.43 -8.91 6.51
C GLN A 102 -4.26 -8.82 7.79
N ALA A 103 -5.15 -9.79 7.98
CA ALA A 103 -5.87 -9.94 9.24
C ALA A 103 -4.87 -10.16 10.39
N SER A 104 -5.00 -9.37 11.45
CA SER A 104 -4.13 -9.37 12.61
C SER A 104 -4.97 -9.07 13.85
N PRO A 105 -5.60 -10.09 14.45
CA PRO A 105 -6.47 -9.92 15.61
C PRO A 105 -5.75 -9.19 16.75
N GLY A 106 -6.42 -8.20 17.35
CA GLY A 106 -5.85 -7.35 18.41
C GLY A 106 -5.03 -6.15 17.92
N THR A 107 -4.61 -6.13 16.66
CA THR A 107 -3.88 -4.99 16.07
C THR A 107 -4.85 -3.90 15.65
N VAL A 108 -4.48 -2.63 15.89
CA VAL A 108 -5.15 -1.46 15.32
C VAL A 108 -4.12 -0.67 14.52
N VAL A 109 -4.25 -0.67 13.19
CA VAL A 109 -3.31 -0.02 12.28
C VAL A 109 -3.81 1.35 11.83
N GLU A 110 -2.92 2.34 11.77
CA GLU A 110 -3.23 3.69 11.31
C GLU A 110 -2.96 3.83 9.81
N LEU A 111 -4.02 3.92 9.02
CA LEU A 111 -3.96 3.99 7.56
C LEU A 111 -4.55 5.30 7.04
N ALA A 112 -4.58 5.43 5.72
CA ALA A 112 -5.39 6.41 5.04
C ALA A 112 -6.48 5.73 4.18
N VAL A 113 -7.54 6.48 3.89
CA VAL A 113 -8.55 6.15 2.88
C VAL A 113 -8.45 7.19 1.78
N THR A 114 -8.19 6.75 0.55
CA THR A 114 -8.32 7.60 -0.65
C THR A 114 -9.75 7.50 -1.16
N TRP A 115 -10.44 8.63 -1.26
CA TRP A 115 -11.83 8.70 -1.70
C TRP A 115 -11.90 9.05 -3.18
N LEU A 116 -12.18 8.05 -4.02
CA LEU A 116 -12.15 8.23 -5.46
C LEU A 116 -13.56 8.42 -6.03
N ALA A 117 -13.70 9.33 -6.99
CA ALA A 117 -14.84 9.30 -7.89
C ALA A 117 -14.72 8.08 -8.82
N GLU A 118 -15.85 7.58 -9.33
CA GLU A 118 -15.85 6.42 -10.23
C GLU A 118 -14.95 6.62 -11.45
N ALA A 119 -14.92 7.83 -12.02
CA ALA A 119 -14.07 8.19 -13.15
C ALA A 119 -12.55 8.10 -12.85
N GLN A 120 -12.16 8.09 -11.58
CA GLN A 120 -10.75 8.01 -11.14
C GLN A 120 -10.28 6.57 -10.93
N LEU A 121 -11.21 5.61 -10.81
CA LEU A 121 -10.90 4.20 -10.57
C LEU A 121 -10.03 3.57 -11.67
N PRO A 122 -10.28 3.79 -12.99
CA PRO A 122 -9.47 3.18 -14.05
C PRO A 122 -7.98 3.54 -13.97
N ALA A 123 -7.66 4.80 -13.67
CA ALA A 123 -6.28 5.26 -13.49
C ALA A 123 -5.64 4.59 -12.26
N MET A 124 -6.38 4.46 -11.17
CA MET A 124 -5.90 3.76 -9.97
C MET A 124 -5.65 2.27 -10.27
N HIS A 125 -6.58 1.56 -10.90
CA HIS A 125 -6.44 0.14 -11.26
C HIS A 125 -5.22 -0.12 -12.15
N THR A 126 -4.98 0.76 -13.14
CA THR A 126 -3.80 0.68 -14.01
C THR A 126 -2.50 0.78 -13.19
N SER A 127 -2.45 1.73 -12.25
CA SER A 127 -1.25 1.96 -11.42
C SER A 127 -0.94 0.82 -10.44
N GLU A 128 -1.97 0.10 -10.00
CA GLU A 128 -1.86 -1.05 -9.09
C GLU A 128 -1.63 -2.37 -9.85
N ALA A 129 -1.56 -2.33 -11.19
CA ALA A 129 -1.50 -3.52 -12.03
C ALA A 129 -2.59 -4.53 -11.61
N ARG A 130 -3.85 -4.06 -11.57
CA ARG A 130 -5.02 -4.87 -11.23
C ARG A 130 -5.03 -6.16 -12.05
N GLY A 131 -5.25 -7.29 -11.39
CA GLY A 131 -5.24 -8.61 -12.03
C GLY A 131 -3.84 -9.14 -12.33
N VAL A 132 -2.76 -8.46 -11.94
CA VAL A 132 -1.38 -8.97 -12.04
C VAL A 132 -0.75 -9.09 -10.66
N ASN A 133 -0.64 -7.99 -9.93
CA ASN A 133 -0.04 -7.97 -8.58
C ASN A 133 -1.09 -7.89 -7.49
N TYR A 134 -2.19 -7.17 -7.75
CA TYR A 134 -3.27 -6.95 -6.80
C TYR A 134 -4.64 -7.25 -7.40
N ASP A 135 -5.52 -7.78 -6.56
CA ASP A 135 -6.95 -7.83 -6.81
C ASP A 135 -7.61 -6.59 -6.20
N TYR A 136 -8.51 -5.96 -6.94
CA TYR A 136 -9.38 -4.92 -6.40
C TYR A 136 -10.54 -5.61 -5.69
N ALA A 137 -10.65 -5.44 -4.38
CA ALA A 137 -11.61 -6.17 -3.57
C ALA A 137 -12.41 -5.24 -2.68
N ARG A 138 -13.69 -5.57 -2.49
CA ARG A 138 -14.53 -5.03 -1.43
C ARG A 138 -14.29 -5.85 -0.18
N LEU A 139 -14.04 -5.17 0.94
CA LEU A 139 -13.88 -5.77 2.25
C LEU A 139 -15.03 -5.31 3.14
N SER A 140 -15.80 -6.24 3.66
CA SER A 140 -16.95 -6.01 4.53
C SER A 140 -16.72 -6.58 5.94
N GLY A 141 -17.54 -6.17 6.90
CA GLY A 141 -17.38 -6.56 8.31
C GLY A 141 -16.15 -5.92 8.96
N LEU A 142 -15.69 -4.80 8.41
CA LEU A 142 -14.57 -4.04 8.95
C LEU A 142 -15.02 -3.22 10.16
N ARG A 143 -14.03 -2.77 10.93
CA ARG A 143 -14.20 -1.67 11.89
C ARG A 143 -13.16 -0.62 11.56
N ILE A 144 -13.59 0.42 10.84
CA ILE A 144 -12.77 1.56 10.46
C ILE A 144 -13.28 2.78 11.22
N GLU A 145 -12.40 3.43 11.99
CA GLU A 145 -12.67 4.72 12.62
C GLU A 145 -12.01 5.82 11.79
N LEU A 146 -12.78 6.77 11.27
CA LEU A 146 -12.28 7.90 10.48
C LEU A 146 -11.90 9.09 11.38
N ALA A 147 -11.08 9.99 10.85
CA ALA A 147 -10.57 11.14 11.60
C ALA A 147 -11.65 12.16 12.06
N ASP A 148 -12.82 12.17 11.43
CA ASP A 148 -13.98 12.98 11.87
C ASP A 148 -14.85 12.27 12.92
N GLY A 149 -14.45 11.09 13.38
CA GLY A 149 -15.19 10.27 14.33
C GLY A 149 -16.29 9.41 13.71
N SER A 150 -16.53 9.52 12.40
CA SER A 150 -17.42 8.59 11.70
C SER A 150 -16.77 7.22 11.53
N ALA A 151 -17.56 6.22 11.17
CA ALA A 151 -17.09 4.85 11.00
C ALA A 151 -17.55 4.26 9.67
N LEU A 152 -16.73 3.34 9.14
CA LEU A 152 -17.09 2.50 8.00
C LEU A 152 -16.99 1.02 8.41
N ASP A 153 -17.94 0.23 7.95
CA ASP A 153 -17.94 -1.23 8.07
C ASP A 153 -17.54 -1.94 6.76
N GLU A 154 -17.41 -1.17 5.68
CA GLU A 154 -16.91 -1.63 4.39
C GLU A 154 -15.98 -0.59 3.74
N ALA A 155 -15.00 -1.08 3.00
CA ALA A 155 -14.16 -0.28 2.11
C ALA A 155 -13.58 -1.17 1.00
N PHE A 156 -13.04 -0.55 -0.04
CA PHE A 156 -12.29 -1.25 -1.06
C PHE A 156 -10.80 -1.25 -0.74
N ALA A 157 -10.06 -2.22 -1.26
CA ALA A 157 -8.62 -2.32 -1.12
C ALA A 157 -7.99 -3.02 -2.32
N TYR A 158 -6.69 -2.81 -2.50
CA TYR A 158 -5.87 -3.61 -3.40
C TYR A 158 -5.17 -4.69 -2.58
N ILE A 159 -5.58 -5.95 -2.76
CA ILE A 159 -5.09 -7.10 -2.01
C ILE A 159 -4.08 -7.88 -2.85
N GLY A 160 -2.91 -8.17 -2.29
CA GLY A 160 -1.80 -8.80 -3.01
C GLY A 160 -2.16 -10.23 -3.43
N ARG A 161 -2.19 -10.50 -4.75
CA ARG A 161 -2.57 -11.81 -5.32
C ARG A 161 -1.68 -12.96 -4.88
N ARG A 162 -0.42 -12.62 -4.58
CA ARG A 162 0.63 -13.56 -4.14
C ARG A 162 0.67 -13.73 -2.62
N GLY A 163 -0.24 -13.11 -1.88
CA GLY A 163 -0.21 -13.08 -0.43
C GLY A 163 0.88 -12.15 0.13
N CYS A 164 1.20 -12.38 1.38
CA CYS A 164 2.10 -11.59 2.20
C CYS A 164 3.48 -12.25 2.28
N LEU A 165 4.54 -11.44 2.22
CA LEU A 165 5.90 -11.90 2.47
C LEU A 165 5.96 -12.53 3.87
N ALA A 166 6.46 -13.76 3.92
CA ALA A 166 6.55 -14.53 5.14
C ALA A 166 7.95 -14.48 5.77
N ARG A 167 7.97 -14.48 7.09
CA ARG A 167 9.14 -14.79 7.91
C ARG A 167 8.69 -15.73 9.02
N ASP A 168 9.31 -16.90 9.08
CA ASP A 168 8.97 -17.94 10.06
C ASP A 168 7.47 -18.31 10.05
N GLY A 169 6.88 -18.36 8.84
CA GLY A 169 5.46 -18.68 8.62
C GLY A 169 4.48 -17.55 8.95
N MET A 170 4.96 -16.37 9.37
CA MET A 170 4.12 -15.20 9.67
C MET A 170 4.31 -14.09 8.65
N ALA A 171 3.25 -13.36 8.34
CA ALA A 171 3.34 -12.15 7.52
C ALA A 171 4.21 -11.09 8.20
N VAL A 172 4.99 -10.33 7.42
CA VAL A 172 5.86 -9.27 7.94
C VAL A 172 5.16 -7.91 7.83
N ALA A 173 4.93 -7.26 8.97
CA ALA A 173 4.35 -5.93 9.04
C ALA A 173 5.30 -4.83 8.53
N LEU A 174 4.72 -3.81 7.92
CA LEU A 174 5.41 -2.59 7.47
C LEU A 174 5.70 -1.71 8.69
N ALA A 175 6.95 -1.62 9.12
CA ALA A 175 7.31 -0.87 10.33
C ALA A 175 7.06 0.64 10.20
N GLU A 176 7.08 1.18 8.98
CA GLU A 176 6.79 2.58 8.69
C GLU A 176 5.32 2.97 8.91
N ILE A 177 4.41 1.99 9.04
CA ILE A 177 3.00 2.22 9.32
C ILE A 177 2.76 2.04 10.83
N PRO A 178 2.29 3.09 11.54
CA PRO A 178 1.98 2.98 12.96
C PRO A 178 0.85 1.97 13.22
N ALA A 179 1.01 1.16 14.26
CA ALA A 179 -0.04 0.30 14.78
C ALA A 179 0.08 0.11 16.29
N GLN A 180 -1.04 -0.15 16.94
CA GLN A 180 -1.14 -0.48 18.35
C GLN A 180 -1.47 -1.97 18.49
N GLY A 181 -0.87 -2.64 19.48
CA GLY A 181 -1.14 -4.07 19.72
C GLY A 181 -0.61 -5.01 18.64
N ARG A 182 0.36 -4.56 17.83
CA ARG A 182 0.95 -5.34 16.73
C ARG A 182 1.51 -6.67 17.22
N SER A 183 0.97 -7.76 16.68
CA SER A 183 1.41 -9.14 16.95
C SER A 183 2.37 -9.70 15.91
N LEU A 184 2.38 -9.14 14.69
CA LEU A 184 3.23 -9.58 13.58
C LEU A 184 4.65 -9.03 13.71
N PRO A 185 5.68 -9.77 13.24
CA PRO A 185 7.03 -9.23 13.14
C PRO A 185 7.05 -8.02 12.19
N ALA A 186 7.63 -6.91 12.62
CA ALA A 186 7.71 -5.68 11.82
C ALA A 186 9.14 -5.45 11.31
N LEU A 187 9.27 -5.14 10.01
CA LEU A 187 10.52 -4.72 9.41
C LEU A 187 10.31 -3.41 8.65
N ALA A 188 11.34 -2.56 8.62
CA ALA A 188 11.39 -1.41 7.72
C ALA A 188 11.85 -1.85 6.32
N GLN A 189 11.66 -1.00 5.33
CA GLN A 189 11.85 -1.33 3.92
C GLN A 189 13.27 -1.81 3.61
N ARG A 190 14.28 -1.17 4.18
CA ARG A 190 15.68 -1.62 4.02
C ARG A 190 15.92 -3.01 4.61
N ALA A 191 15.30 -3.32 5.75
CA ALA A 191 15.48 -4.60 6.43
C ALA A 191 14.74 -5.73 5.72
N VAL A 192 13.52 -5.50 5.22
CA VAL A 192 12.80 -6.52 4.44
C VAL A 192 13.49 -6.79 3.10
N GLN A 193 14.12 -5.78 2.49
CA GLN A 193 14.93 -5.97 1.27
C GLN A 193 16.17 -6.80 1.57
N ALA A 194 16.82 -6.59 2.72
CA ALA A 194 17.95 -7.42 3.16
C ALA A 194 17.52 -8.87 3.39
N LEU A 195 16.37 -9.09 4.05
CA LEU A 195 15.77 -10.41 4.24
C LEU A 195 15.53 -11.12 2.89
N ALA A 196 14.90 -10.43 1.94
CA ALA A 196 14.64 -10.99 0.62
C ALA A 196 15.93 -11.26 -0.16
N ARG A 197 16.93 -10.37 -0.07
CA ARG A 197 18.25 -10.57 -0.66
C ARG A 197 18.95 -11.78 -0.07
N ASP A 198 18.96 -11.93 1.25
CA ASP A 198 19.64 -13.04 1.92
C ASP A 198 19.05 -14.39 1.48
N ARG A 199 17.73 -14.44 1.24
CA ARG A 199 17.01 -15.61 0.73
C ARG A 199 17.24 -15.89 -0.75
N LEU A 200 17.26 -14.85 -1.59
CA LEU A 200 17.15 -15.00 -3.06
C LEU A 200 18.45 -14.76 -3.82
N ALA A 201 19.43 -14.12 -3.18
CA ALA A 201 20.69 -13.70 -3.78
C ALA A 201 21.78 -13.53 -2.70
N THR A 202 22.00 -14.57 -1.91
CA THR A 202 22.97 -14.58 -0.80
C THR A 202 24.34 -14.07 -1.27
N GLY A 203 24.95 -13.16 -0.52
CA GLY A 203 26.26 -12.58 -0.84
C GLY A 203 26.24 -11.36 -1.78
N LEU A 204 25.11 -11.05 -2.43
CA LEU A 204 24.99 -9.84 -3.25
C LEU A 204 24.88 -8.59 -2.36
N ALA A 205 25.50 -7.48 -2.73
CA ALA A 205 25.28 -6.20 -2.03
C ALA A 205 23.80 -5.78 -2.15
N LEU A 206 23.22 -5.22 -1.08
CA LEU A 206 21.79 -4.89 -1.04
C LEU A 206 21.39 -3.90 -2.14
N GLU A 207 22.19 -2.86 -2.34
CA GLU A 207 21.97 -1.86 -3.38
C GLU A 207 22.02 -2.47 -4.78
N SER A 208 22.91 -3.45 -5.03
CA SER A 208 22.97 -4.19 -6.30
C SER A 208 21.74 -5.07 -6.49
N PHE A 209 21.31 -5.78 -5.45
CA PHE A 209 20.08 -6.59 -5.47
C PHE A 209 18.85 -5.75 -5.85
N ILE A 210 18.70 -4.59 -5.22
CA ILE A 210 17.61 -3.66 -5.52
C ILE A 210 17.73 -3.12 -6.95
N ALA A 211 18.93 -2.70 -7.38
CA ALA A 211 19.14 -2.18 -8.72
C ALA A 211 18.86 -3.21 -9.82
N GLU A 212 19.20 -4.48 -9.60
CA GLU A 212 18.84 -5.59 -10.50
C GLU A 212 17.33 -5.78 -10.57
N ASN A 213 16.63 -5.76 -9.43
CA ASN A 213 15.16 -5.83 -9.40
C ASN A 213 14.50 -4.68 -10.17
N VAL A 214 15.14 -3.51 -10.26
CA VAL A 214 14.62 -2.40 -11.08
C VAL A 214 14.85 -2.65 -12.57
N ARG A 215 16.08 -3.02 -12.95
CA ARG A 215 16.53 -3.04 -14.36
C ARG A 215 16.16 -4.31 -15.12
N ALA A 216 16.19 -5.46 -14.46
CA ALA A 216 16.02 -6.76 -15.09
C ALA A 216 14.62 -7.30 -14.77
N ALA A 217 13.69 -7.14 -15.70
CA ALA A 217 12.29 -7.54 -15.51
C ALA A 217 12.15 -9.05 -15.26
N GLU A 218 12.92 -9.87 -15.98
CA GLU A 218 12.93 -11.33 -15.81
C GLU A 218 13.48 -11.74 -14.45
N THR A 219 14.61 -11.15 -14.02
CA THR A 219 15.16 -11.36 -12.67
C THR A 219 14.17 -10.97 -11.58
N ARG A 220 13.50 -9.82 -11.73
CA ARG A 220 12.46 -9.37 -10.79
C ARG A 220 11.29 -10.34 -10.73
N LEU A 221 10.86 -10.88 -11.87
CA LEU A 221 9.77 -11.85 -11.94
C LEU A 221 10.17 -13.16 -11.25
N ALA A 222 11.32 -13.74 -11.59
CA ALA A 222 11.82 -14.97 -10.98
C ALA A 222 11.98 -14.84 -9.45
N ARG A 223 12.50 -13.70 -8.98
CA ARG A 223 12.60 -13.40 -7.54
C ARG A 223 11.24 -13.20 -6.89
N THR A 224 10.27 -12.62 -7.60
CA THR A 224 8.89 -12.48 -7.11
C THR A 224 8.23 -13.84 -6.96
N GLU A 225 8.42 -14.76 -7.91
CA GLU A 225 7.90 -16.13 -7.84
C GLU A 225 8.52 -16.88 -6.65
N ALA A 226 9.85 -16.86 -6.52
CA ALA A 226 10.55 -17.49 -5.40
C ALA A 226 10.21 -16.88 -4.02
N LEU A 227 9.95 -15.56 -3.97
CA LEU A 227 9.49 -14.88 -2.75
C LEU A 227 8.07 -15.28 -2.36
N ALA A 228 7.25 -15.69 -3.33
CA ALA A 228 5.85 -16.04 -3.13
C ALA A 228 5.62 -17.52 -2.74
N GLU A 229 6.63 -18.38 -2.84
CA GLU A 229 6.50 -19.82 -2.60
C GLU A 229 5.98 -20.20 -1.20
N ASP A 230 6.33 -19.41 -0.19
CA ASP A 230 5.92 -19.58 1.22
C ASP A 230 5.06 -18.41 1.72
N ALA A 231 4.51 -17.61 0.79
CA ALA A 231 3.73 -16.45 1.16
C ALA A 231 2.50 -16.83 2.00
N VAL A 232 2.21 -16.00 2.99
CA VAL A 232 1.00 -16.18 3.79
C VAL A 232 -0.19 -15.66 2.98
N PRO A 233 -1.19 -16.48 2.65
CA PRO A 233 -2.33 -16.03 1.88
C PRO A 233 -3.13 -14.99 2.66
N PHE A 234 -3.68 -14.00 1.95
CA PHE A 234 -4.68 -13.12 2.53
C PHE A 234 -5.95 -13.92 2.79
N ALA A 235 -6.49 -13.82 3.99
CA ALA A 235 -7.73 -14.48 4.37
C ALA A 235 -8.61 -13.52 5.18
N TRP A 236 -9.76 -13.17 4.60
CA TRP A 236 -10.79 -12.42 5.29
C TRP A 236 -12.18 -12.88 4.81
N PRO A 237 -13.07 -13.36 5.69
CA PRO A 237 -14.39 -13.86 5.29
C PRO A 237 -15.24 -12.83 4.53
N GLY A 238 -15.09 -11.54 4.86
CA GLY A 238 -15.83 -10.44 4.23
C GLY A 238 -15.22 -9.92 2.92
N MET A 239 -14.23 -10.60 2.33
CA MET A 239 -13.61 -10.19 1.07
C MET A 239 -14.41 -10.69 -0.13
N ALA A 240 -14.69 -9.78 -1.08
CA ALA A 240 -15.18 -10.11 -2.40
C ALA A 240 -14.33 -9.41 -3.47
N VAL A 241 -13.70 -10.18 -4.36
CA VAL A 241 -12.99 -9.62 -5.52
C VAL A 241 -14.01 -9.00 -6.46
N VAL A 242 -13.77 -7.76 -6.86
CA VAL A 242 -14.59 -7.06 -7.84
C VAL A 242 -14.01 -7.41 -9.21
N ALA A 243 -14.75 -8.22 -9.96
CA ALA A 243 -14.40 -8.53 -11.34
C ALA A 243 -14.58 -7.29 -12.24
N ASP A 244 -13.88 -7.33 -13.37
CA ASP A 244 -13.97 -6.32 -14.43
C ASP A 244 -15.32 -6.34 -15.15
#